data_AF-A0A2T2ULG4-F1
#
_entry.id   AF-A0A2T2ULG4-F1
#
_cell.length_a   1.000
_cell.length_b   1.000
_cell.length_c   1.000
_cell.angle_alpha   90.00
_cell.angle_beta   90.00
_cell.angle_gamma   90.00
#
_symmetry.space_group_name_H-M   'P 1'
#
loop_
_entity.id
_entity.type
_entity.pdbx_description
1 polymer ?
#
loop_
_entity_poly.entity_id
_entity_poly.type
_entity_poly.pdbx_seq_one_letter_code
_entity_poly.pdbx_strand_id
1 'polypeptide(L)'
;MSVPESSVQIESLHADLDERLATLRDDPTPVDESRARVEDALADGEAHYGINTGFGALAQTQVPRDELETLQRNLVFSHAVGVGDLVPKDLSRLILRL
;
A
#
# COMPACT_ATOMS: atom_id res chain seq x y z
N MET A 1 9.75 17.25 10.29
CA MET A 1 9.75 17.55 8.84
C MET A 1 8.30 17.57 8.42
N SER A 2 7.73 18.75 8.15
CA SER A 2 6.30 18.91 7.85
C SER A 2 6.01 18.30 6.49
N VAL A 3 5.19 17.25 6.45
CA VAL A 3 4.60 16.78 5.19
C VAL A 3 3.74 17.96 4.67
N PRO A 4 3.89 18.40 3.40
CA PRO A 4 3.01 19.43 2.86
C PRO A 4 1.58 18.88 2.84
N GLU A 5 0.62 19.63 3.40
CA GLU A 5 -0.82 19.34 3.26
C GLU A 5 -1.27 19.60 1.81
N SER A 6 -0.83 18.80 0.84
CA SER A 6 -1.39 18.84 -0.51
C SER A 6 -2.65 17.98 -0.57
N SER A 7 -3.67 18.26 0.25
CA SER A 7 -4.88 17.42 0.28
C SER A 7 -5.50 17.29 -1.11
N VAL A 8 -5.79 16.06 -1.54
CA VAL A 8 -6.60 15.79 -2.74
C VAL A 8 -8.04 16.16 -2.42
N GLN A 9 -8.63 17.07 -3.20
CA GLN A 9 -10.03 17.50 -3.05
C GLN A 9 -10.91 16.85 -4.11
N ILE A 10 -12.20 16.64 -3.82
CA ILE A 10 -13.11 15.99 -4.79
C ILE A 10 -13.35 16.91 -5.99
N GLU A 11 -13.42 18.22 -5.77
CA GLU A 11 -13.66 19.24 -6.78
C GLU A 11 -12.51 19.36 -7.80
N SER A 12 -11.28 19.05 -7.39
CA SER A 12 -10.06 19.10 -8.20
C SER A 12 -9.37 17.73 -8.36
N LEU A 13 -10.08 16.64 -8.06
CA LEU A 13 -9.55 15.28 -7.88
C LEU A 13 -8.51 14.85 -8.92
N HIS A 14 -8.85 14.98 -10.20
CA HIS A 14 -7.94 14.53 -11.27
C HIS A 14 -6.69 15.40 -11.37
N ALA A 15 -6.81 16.72 -11.22
CA ALA A 15 -5.68 17.64 -11.28
C ALA A 15 -4.73 17.40 -10.09
N ASP A 16 -5.27 17.29 -8.88
CA ASP A 16 -4.50 17.08 -7.66
C ASP A 16 -3.75 15.74 -7.70
N LEU A 17 -4.41 14.67 -8.18
CA LEU A 17 -3.78 13.37 -8.33
C LEU A 17 -2.68 13.37 -9.41
N ASP A 18 -2.87 14.09 -10.52
CA ASP A 18 -1.84 14.21 -11.56
C ASP A 18 -0.61 14.97 -11.04
N GLU A 19 -0.80 16.07 -10.32
CA GLU A 19 0.30 16.82 -9.69
C GLU A 19 1.05 15.99 -8.64
N ARG A 20 0.32 15.27 -7.77
CA ARG A 20 0.93 14.39 -6.76
C ARG A 20 1.75 13.26 -7.38
N LEU A 21 1.20 12.59 -8.40
CA LEU A 21 1.91 11.52 -9.10
C LEU A 21 3.13 12.05 -9.86
N ALA A 22 3.06 13.26 -10.43
CA ALA A 22 4.22 13.89 -11.05
C ALA A 22 5.31 14.18 -10.00
N THR A 23 4.93 14.79 -8.87
CA THR A 23 5.86 15.08 -7.77
C THR A 23 6.58 13.83 -7.26
N LEU A 24 5.86 12.73 -7.03
CA LEU A 24 6.45 11.47 -6.56
C LEU A 24 7.31 10.75 -7.62
N ARG A 25 7.07 11.01 -8.91
CA ARG A 25 7.92 10.50 -10.00
C ARG A 25 9.22 11.30 -10.11
N ASP A 26 9.14 12.61 -9.89
CA ASP A 26 10.28 13.51 -9.93
C ASP A 26 11.17 13.35 -8.68
N ASP A 27 10.55 13.12 -7.52
CA ASP A 27 11.23 12.83 -6.26
C ASP A 27 10.62 11.58 -5.58
N PRO A 28 11.21 10.38 -5.80
CA PRO A 28 10.76 9.15 -5.16
C PRO A 28 11.26 9.00 -3.72
N THR A 29 12.12 9.90 -3.23
CA THR A 29 12.75 9.81 -1.90
C THR A 29 11.74 9.55 -0.77
N PRO A 30 10.55 10.18 -0.72
CA PRO A 30 9.57 9.88 0.33
C PRO A 30 9.11 8.42 0.34
N VAL A 31 8.99 7.79 -0.83
CA VAL A 31 8.60 6.38 -0.97
C VAL A 31 9.75 5.47 -0.52
N ASP A 32 10.97 5.78 -0.93
CA ASP A 32 12.16 5.02 -0.54
C ASP A 32 12.41 5.08 0.97
N GLU A 33 12.27 6.26 1.59
CA GLU A 33 12.36 6.38 3.05
C GLU A 33 11.24 5.63 3.75
N SER A 34 10.01 5.61 3.20
CA SER A 34 8.90 4.83 3.76
C SER A 34 9.21 3.34 3.71
N ARG A 35 9.76 2.86 2.59
CA ARG A 35 10.21 1.49 2.44
C ARG A 35 11.32 1.13 3.44
N ALA A 36 12.31 1.99 3.63
CA ALA A 36 13.39 1.75 4.59
C ALA A 36 12.85 1.52 6.01
N ARG A 37 11.81 2.26 6.42
CA ARG A 37 11.15 2.05 7.73
C ARG A 37 10.49 0.68 7.85
N VAL A 38 9.91 0.14 6.76
CA VAL A 38 9.35 -1.21 6.73
C VAL A 38 10.46 -2.27 6.81
N GLU A 39 11.60 -2.03 6.15
CA GLU A 39 12.76 -2.91 6.22
C GLU A 39 13.40 -2.92 7.61
N ASP A 40 13.45 -1.78 8.29
CA ASP A 40 13.90 -1.67 9.68
C ASP A 40 12.95 -2.42 10.64
N ALA A 41 11.63 -2.26 10.47
CA ALA A 41 10.62 -3.00 11.24
C ALA A 41 10.74 -4.52 11.06
N LEU A 42 11.16 -4.99 9.87
CA LEU A 42 11.43 -6.41 9.66
C LEU A 42 12.69 -6.92 10.39
N ALA A 43 13.61 -6.03 10.74
CA ALA A 43 14.90 -6.37 11.34
C ALA A 43 14.89 -6.37 12.88
N ASP A 44 13.92 -5.72 13.51
CA ASP A 44 13.85 -5.59 14.98
C ASP A 44 13.37 -6.86 15.71
N GLY A 45 12.73 -7.79 14.99
CA GLY A 45 12.24 -9.07 15.52
C GLY A 45 10.84 -9.00 16.17
N GLU A 46 10.22 -7.82 16.20
CA GLU A 46 8.90 -7.60 16.77
C GLU A 46 7.78 -8.00 15.80
N ALA A 47 6.55 -8.14 16.32
CA ALA A 47 5.38 -8.45 15.50
C ALA A 47 4.79 -7.17 14.89
N HIS A 48 4.79 -7.09 13.56
CA HIS A 48 4.28 -5.96 12.79
C HIS A 48 3.15 -6.40 11.86
N TYR A 49 1.95 -5.87 12.10
CA TYR A 49 0.73 -6.30 11.42
C TYR A 49 0.85 -6.19 9.90
N GLY A 50 0.62 -7.31 9.20
CA GLY A 50 0.64 -7.38 7.75
C GLY A 50 2.03 -7.26 7.12
N ILE A 51 3.07 -7.15 7.94
CA ILE A 51 4.48 -7.19 7.52
C ILE A 51 5.03 -8.60 7.79
N ASN A 52 5.07 -9.02 9.06
CA ASN A 52 5.54 -10.35 9.48
C ASN A 52 4.53 -11.10 10.36
N THR A 53 3.25 -10.72 10.29
CA THR A 53 2.16 -11.46 10.94
C THR A 53 1.15 -11.97 9.90
N GLY A 54 0.28 -12.88 10.33
CA GLY A 54 -0.96 -13.16 9.60
C GLY A 54 -1.91 -11.95 9.54
N PHE A 55 -3.02 -12.11 8.83
CA PHE A 55 -4.03 -11.06 8.62
C PHE A 55 -5.34 -11.41 9.33
N GLY A 56 -6.13 -10.39 9.69
CA GLY A 56 -7.44 -10.58 10.34
C GLY A 56 -7.32 -11.40 11.63
N ALA A 57 -7.99 -12.56 11.68
CA ALA A 57 -7.96 -13.46 12.85
C ALA A 57 -6.55 -13.95 13.22
N LEU A 58 -5.60 -13.92 12.27
CA LEU A 58 -4.22 -14.36 12.47
C LEU A 58 -3.25 -13.19 12.73
N ALA A 59 -3.76 -11.99 13.04
CA ALA A 59 -2.96 -10.78 13.27
C ALA A 59 -1.91 -10.91 14.39
N GLN A 60 -2.10 -11.84 15.33
CA GLN A 60 -1.18 -12.08 16.44
C GLN A 60 -0.18 -13.22 16.19
N THR A 61 -0.21 -13.84 15.01
CA THR A 61 0.67 -14.95 14.65
C THR A 61 1.81 -14.42 13.80
N GLN A 62 3.04 -14.48 14.32
CA GLN A 62 4.25 -14.16 13.55
C GLN A 62 4.51 -15.22 12.46
N VAL A 63 5.06 -14.76 11.33
CA VAL A 63 5.39 -15.57 10.16
C VAL A 63 6.91 -15.48 9.91
N PRO A 64 7.59 -16.61 9.66
CA PRO A 64 9.02 -16.62 9.35
C PRO A 64 9.37 -15.77 8.12
N ARG A 65 10.58 -15.19 8.12
CA ARG A 65 11.03 -14.25 7.08
C ARG A 65 11.05 -14.88 5.69
N ASP A 66 11.43 -16.15 5.59
CA ASP A 66 11.49 -16.94 4.36
C ASP A 66 10.11 -17.29 3.79
N GLU A 67 9.04 -17.15 4.59
CA GLU A 67 7.66 -17.38 4.17
C GLU A 67 6.93 -16.08 3.76
N LEU A 68 7.51 -14.90 4.02
CA LEU A 68 6.81 -13.61 3.82
C LEU A 68 6.38 -13.37 2.37
N GLU A 69 7.19 -13.75 1.39
CA GLU A 69 6.80 -13.64 -0.02
C GLU A 69 5.55 -14.50 -0.33
N THR A 70 5.52 -15.72 0.20
CA THR A 70 4.39 -16.64 0.06
C THR A 70 3.15 -16.10 0.78
N LEU A 71 3.32 -15.57 1.99
CA LEU A 71 2.28 -14.91 2.77
C LEU A 71 1.61 -13.78 1.98
N GLN A 72 2.40 -12.84 1.42
CA GLN A 72 1.88 -11.70 0.68
C GLN A 72 1.20 -12.12 -0.63
N ARG A 73 1.74 -13.13 -1.33
CA ARG A 73 1.07 -13.73 -2.50
C ARG A 73 -0.29 -14.33 -2.11
N ASN A 74 -0.34 -15.12 -1.04
CA ASN A 74 -1.57 -15.77 -0.59
C ASN A 74 -2.62 -14.76 -0.11
N LEU A 75 -2.21 -13.61 0.44
CA LEU A 75 -3.13 -12.52 0.78
C LEU A 75 -3.93 -12.08 -0.44
N VAL A 76 -3.24 -11.73 -1.54
CA VAL A 76 -3.89 -11.27 -2.77
C VAL A 76 -4.86 -12.32 -3.30
N PHE A 77 -4.45 -13.59 -3.34
CA PHE A 77 -5.29 -14.69 -3.85
C PHE A 77 -6.52 -14.93 -2.98
N SER A 78 -6.38 -14.92 -1.66
CA SER A 78 -7.49 -15.17 -0.73
C SER A 78 -8.50 -14.01 -0.66
N HIS A 79 -8.09 -12.79 -1.03
CA HIS A 79 -8.93 -11.58 -0.98
C HIS A 79 -9.41 -11.10 -2.35
N ALA A 80 -9.02 -11.76 -3.44
CA ALA A 80 -9.54 -11.53 -4.78
C ALA A 80 -10.96 -12.10 -4.94
N VAL A 81 -11.90 -11.62 -4.12
CA VAL A 81 -13.28 -12.13 -3.99
C VAL A 81 -14.34 -11.24 -4.66
N GLY A 82 -13.92 -10.39 -5.60
CA GLY A 82 -14.84 -9.54 -6.36
C GLY A 82 -15.84 -10.37 -7.19
N VAL A 83 -17.11 -10.00 -7.16
CA VAL A 83 -18.21 -10.67 -7.88
C VAL A 83 -19.09 -9.66 -8.62
N GLY A 84 -19.83 -10.12 -9.62
CA GLY A 84 -20.70 -9.28 -10.44
C GLY A 84 -19.98 -8.66 -11.64
N ASP A 85 -20.50 -7.53 -12.11
CA ASP A 85 -19.95 -6.82 -13.27
C ASP A 85 -18.59 -6.19 -12.96
N LEU A 86 -17.75 -6.10 -13.98
CA LEU A 86 -16.46 -5.44 -13.88
C LEU A 86 -16.63 -3.94 -13.58
N VAL A 87 -15.74 -3.41 -12.74
CA VAL A 87 -15.65 -1.97 -12.49
C VAL A 87 -15.35 -1.25 -13.82
N PRO A 88 -16.10 -0.19 -14.19
CA PRO A 88 -15.81 0.61 -15.37
C PRO A 88 -14.35 1.04 -15.45
N LYS A 89 -13.80 1.08 -16.66
CA LYS A 89 -12.37 1.34 -16.88
C LYS A 89 -11.92 2.67 -16.28
N ASP A 90 -12.73 3.72 -16.39
CA ASP A 90 -12.38 5.05 -15.88
C ASP A 90 -12.32 5.06 -14.35
N LEU A 91 -13.23 4.35 -13.68
CA LEU A 91 -13.19 4.17 -12.23
C LEU A 91 -12.00 3.31 -11.80
N SER A 92 -11.69 2.23 -12.54
CA SER A 92 -10.53 1.40 -12.27
C SER A 92 -9.21 2.20 -12.37
N ARG A 93 -9.11 3.10 -13.37
CA ARG A 93 -7.95 4.00 -13.51
C ARG A 93 -7.87 5.02 -12.37
N LEU A 94 -9.02 5.50 -11.89
CA LEU A 94 -9.06 6.41 -10.74
C LEU A 94 -8.61 5.70 -9.45
N ILE A 95 -9.08 4.47 -9.20
CA ILE A 95 -8.68 3.66 -8.03
C ILE A 95 -7.16 3.47 -7.98
N LEU A 96 -6.50 3.26 -9.14
CA LEU A 96 -5.05 3.10 -9.21
C LEU A 96 -4.25 4.40 -9.01
N ARG A 97 -4.91 5.57 -9.05
CA ARG A 97 -4.27 6.89 -8.92
C ARG A 97 -4.44 7.50 -7.54
N LEU A 98 -5.47 7.09 -6.79
CA LEU A 98 -5.74 7.48 -5.40
C LEU A 98 -4.62 6.98 -4.47
#